data_AF-A0A973XK72-F1
#
_entry.id   AF-A0A973XK72-F1
#
_cell.length_a   1.000
_cell.length_b   1.000
_cell.length_c   1.000
_cell.angle_alpha   90.00
_cell.angle_beta   90.00
_cell.angle_gamma   90.00
#
_symmetry.space_group_name_H-M   'P 1'
#
loop_
_entity.id
_entity.type
_entity.pdbx_description
1 polymer ?
#
loop_
_entity_poly.entity_id
_entity_poly.type
_entity_poly.pdbx_seq_one_letter_code
_entity_poly.pdbx_strand_id
1 'polypeptide(L)'
;MPHKTEALVTLLAPGVFVVLWASGFIGARLGLPHVEPLTFLTLRMGAVVALMAVVIVVTRPPWPGGAAIRHSVVAGLLMHGGYLGGVFIAIDRKLPVGLTALIVGLQPILVSTLANRVLGERVTPRQWGGLALGILGVYLIVQDKTAGEQAGLLAWAAVVTALLSITGGTLYQKRHGGDIDWRSAFLVQYASAGAVFAAGALLFETRVVAWTGELVFALAWLVLVLSLGAVWLLYFLIRRAAASRISSLFYLTPPATAVMAWALFGERLGPVALVGMGICVAGVFLVNVKARTAG
;
A
#
# COMPACT_ATOMS: atom_id res chain seq x y z
N MET A 1 -11.25 -9.52 30.44
CA MET A 1 -11.54 -8.38 29.54
C MET A 1 -10.59 -8.21 28.32
N PRO A 2 -9.28 -8.57 28.32
CA PRO A 2 -8.42 -8.33 27.14
C PRO A 2 -8.82 -9.12 25.88
N HIS A 3 -9.44 -10.30 26.03
CA HIS A 3 -9.86 -11.12 24.88
C HIS A 3 -10.93 -10.50 23.97
N LYS A 4 -11.86 -9.69 24.49
CA LYS A 4 -12.91 -9.07 23.68
C LYS A 4 -12.36 -7.93 22.81
N THR A 5 -11.44 -7.15 23.36
CA THR A 5 -10.78 -6.05 22.65
C THR A 5 -9.88 -6.59 21.55
N GLU A 6 -9.11 -7.65 21.82
CA GLU A 6 -8.29 -8.30 20.77
C GLU A 6 -9.13 -8.92 19.65
N ALA A 7 -10.25 -9.55 19.99
CA ALA A 7 -11.17 -10.10 18.99
C ALA A 7 -11.78 -9.00 18.11
N LEU A 8 -12.19 -7.88 18.71
CA LEU A 8 -12.73 -6.73 18.00
C LEU A 8 -11.69 -6.08 17.08
N VAL A 9 -10.46 -5.88 17.58
CA VAL A 9 -9.35 -5.33 16.77
C VAL A 9 -9.03 -6.26 15.60
N THR A 10 -9.00 -7.57 15.81
CA THR A 10 -8.73 -8.54 14.74
C THR A 10 -9.83 -8.54 13.68
N LEU A 11 -11.08 -8.30 14.07
CA LEU A 11 -12.23 -8.23 13.17
C LEU A 11 -12.24 -6.93 12.35
N LEU A 12 -11.95 -5.79 12.96
CA LEU A 12 -12.05 -4.47 12.33
C LEU A 12 -10.79 -4.07 11.56
N ALA A 13 -9.61 -4.56 11.95
CA ALA A 13 -8.32 -4.17 11.37
C ALA A 13 -8.27 -4.28 9.84
N PRO A 14 -8.78 -5.33 9.18
CA PRO A 14 -8.75 -5.41 7.71
C PRO A 14 -9.57 -4.30 7.03
N GLY A 15 -10.77 -4.02 7.53
CA GLY A 15 -11.64 -2.98 6.97
C GLY A 15 -11.06 -1.57 7.15
N VAL A 16 -10.56 -1.29 8.36
CA VAL A 16 -9.87 -0.02 8.66
C VAL A 16 -8.63 0.11 7.79
N PHE A 17 -7.82 -0.94 7.67
CA PHE A 17 -6.63 -0.95 6.82
C PHE A 17 -6.97 -0.57 5.38
N VAL A 18 -7.99 -1.17 4.78
CA VAL A 18 -8.41 -0.86 3.39
C VAL A 18 -8.77 0.61 3.23
N VAL A 19 -9.55 1.17 4.15
CA VAL A 19 -9.97 2.58 4.09
C VAL A 19 -8.76 3.49 4.23
N LEU A 20 -7.89 3.26 5.22
CA LEU A 20 -6.71 4.10 5.40
C LEU A 20 -5.76 3.97 4.20
N TRP A 21 -5.57 2.76 3.67
CA TRP A 21 -4.70 2.52 2.53
C TRP A 21 -5.23 3.19 1.25
N ALA A 22 -6.52 3.05 0.96
CA ALA A 22 -7.18 3.67 -0.19
C ALA A 22 -7.10 5.20 -0.16
N SER A 23 -7.23 5.80 1.04
CA SER A 23 -7.09 7.25 1.20
C SER A 23 -5.70 7.79 0.79
N GLY A 24 -4.70 6.91 0.70
CA GLY A 24 -3.37 7.28 0.20
C GLY A 24 -3.35 7.77 -1.24
N PHE A 25 -4.19 7.17 -2.09
CA PHE A 25 -4.33 7.58 -3.49
C PHE A 25 -5.00 8.95 -3.62
N ILE A 26 -5.92 9.27 -2.71
CA ILE A 26 -6.53 10.61 -2.59
C ILE A 26 -5.48 11.63 -2.15
N GLY A 27 -4.69 11.29 -1.11
CA GLY A 27 -3.59 12.15 -0.67
C GLY A 27 -2.55 12.42 -1.76
N ALA A 28 -2.19 11.41 -2.57
CA ALA A 28 -1.31 11.59 -3.73
C ALA A 28 -1.90 12.56 -4.76
N ARG A 29 -3.20 12.42 -5.07
CA ARG A 29 -3.90 13.33 -5.99
C ARG A 29 -3.95 14.77 -5.49
N LEU A 30 -4.09 14.97 -4.18
CA LEU A 30 -4.10 16.31 -3.57
C LEU A 30 -2.70 16.94 -3.48
N GLY A 31 -1.65 16.12 -3.29
CA GLY A 31 -0.28 16.63 -3.11
C GLY A 31 0.47 16.92 -4.42
N LEU A 32 0.37 16.04 -5.41
CA LEU A 32 1.14 16.11 -6.66
C LEU A 32 0.92 17.36 -7.55
N PRO A 33 -0.23 18.08 -7.49
CA PRO A 33 -0.35 19.36 -8.18
C PRO A 33 0.59 20.45 -7.66
N HIS A 34 1.08 20.31 -6.43
CA HIS A 34 1.80 21.38 -5.72
C HIS A 34 3.30 21.11 -5.53
N VAL A 35 3.76 19.90 -5.84
CA VAL A 35 5.15 19.46 -5.64
C VAL A 35 5.44 18.17 -6.41
N GLU A 36 6.67 18.07 -6.89
CA GLU A 36 7.18 16.92 -7.62
C GLU A 36 7.23 15.63 -6.75
N PRO A 37 7.07 14.44 -7.34
CA PRO A 37 6.80 13.21 -6.60
C PRO A 37 7.89 12.80 -5.61
N LEU A 38 9.18 12.86 -5.98
CA LEU A 38 10.28 12.45 -5.11
C LEU A 38 10.51 13.47 -4.00
N THR A 39 10.31 14.76 -4.27
CA THR A 39 10.36 15.84 -3.28
C THR A 39 9.24 15.66 -2.26
N PHE A 40 8.01 15.38 -2.70
CA PHE A 40 6.89 15.08 -1.82
C PHE A 40 7.19 13.87 -0.92
N LEU A 41 7.69 12.78 -1.51
CA LEU A 41 8.04 11.58 -0.77
C LEU A 41 9.20 11.81 0.19
N THR A 42 10.18 12.63 -0.16
CA THR A 42 11.28 13.03 0.72
C THR A 42 10.76 13.75 1.95
N LEU A 43 9.90 14.75 1.77
CA LEU A 43 9.26 15.48 2.87
C LEU A 43 8.47 14.52 3.76
N ARG A 44 7.68 13.64 3.15
CA ARG A 44 6.88 12.63 3.87
C ARG A 44 7.76 11.69 4.68
N MET A 45 8.80 11.09 4.08
CA MET A 45 9.69 10.16 4.78
C MET A 45 10.48 10.87 5.88
N GLY A 46 10.97 12.08 5.63
CA GLY A 46 11.65 12.89 6.64
C GLY A 46 10.76 13.17 7.86
N ALA A 47 9.51 13.57 7.65
CA ALA A 47 8.54 13.79 8.72
C ALA A 47 8.24 12.51 9.51
N VAL A 48 8.05 11.37 8.82
CA VAL A 48 7.82 10.09 9.49
C VAL A 48 9.04 9.62 10.27
N VAL A 49 10.25 9.78 9.73
CA VAL A 49 11.50 9.44 10.43
C VAL A 49 11.67 10.30 11.67
N ALA A 50 11.42 11.61 11.59
CA ALA A 50 11.46 12.49 12.75
C ALA A 50 10.47 12.05 13.84
N LEU A 51 9.24 11.72 13.45
CA LEU A 51 8.21 11.25 14.37
C LEU A 51 8.58 9.90 15.00
N MET A 52 9.09 8.96 14.20
CA MET A 52 9.56 7.66 14.70
C MET A 52 10.79 7.79 15.60
N ALA A 53 11.67 8.77 15.36
CA ALA A 53 12.79 9.06 16.25
C ALA A 53 12.29 9.49 17.63
N VAL A 54 11.27 10.34 17.70
CA VAL A 54 10.61 10.70 18.98
C VAL A 54 10.03 9.47 19.66
N VAL A 55 9.30 8.62 18.92
CA VAL A 55 8.74 7.36 19.47
C VAL A 55 9.84 6.45 20.01
N ILE A 56 10.98 6.37 19.35
CA ILE A 56 12.13 5.56 19.79
C ILE A 56 12.75 6.13 21.06
N VAL A 57 12.95 7.45 21.15
CA VAL A 57 13.50 8.10 22.35
C VAL A 57 12.59 7.90 23.56
N VAL A 58 11.27 7.98 23.37
CA VAL A 58 10.28 7.83 24.44
C VAL A 58 10.11 6.36 24.86
N THR A 59 9.96 5.45 23.90
CA THR A 59 9.58 4.06 24.19
C THR A 59 10.78 3.10 24.30
N ARG A 60 11.97 3.55 23.90
CA ARG A 60 13.26 2.84 23.98
C ARG A 60 13.16 1.35 23.56
N PRO A 61 12.68 1.06 22.33
CA PRO A 61 12.59 -0.31 21.85
C PRO A 61 13.97 -0.97 21.76
N PRO A 62 14.02 -2.32 21.78
CA PRO A 62 15.27 -3.01 21.47
C PRO A 62 15.75 -2.63 20.07
N TRP A 63 17.01 -2.24 19.99
CA TRP A 63 17.61 -1.89 18.70
C TRP A 63 17.94 -3.16 17.90
N PRO A 64 17.62 -3.21 16.60
CA PRO A 64 17.88 -4.38 15.79
C PRO A 64 19.38 -4.61 15.62
N GLY A 65 19.82 -5.87 15.65
CA GLY A 65 21.17 -6.23 15.25
C GLY A 65 21.41 -5.98 13.75
N GLY A 66 22.68 -6.02 13.31
CA GLY A 66 23.06 -5.66 11.93
C GLY A 66 22.32 -6.42 10.83
N ALA A 67 22.07 -7.72 11.02
CA ALA A 67 21.28 -8.51 10.07
C ALA A 67 19.82 -8.01 9.98
N ALA A 68 19.19 -7.70 11.12
CA ALA A 68 17.83 -7.17 11.18
C ALA A 68 17.73 -5.76 10.57
N ILE A 69 18.77 -4.93 10.72
CA ILE A 69 18.88 -3.64 10.03
C ILE A 69 18.89 -3.86 8.52
N ARG A 70 19.73 -4.77 8.00
CA ARG A 70 19.79 -5.08 6.56
C ARG A 70 18.44 -5.56 6.03
N HIS A 71 17.76 -6.46 6.75
CA HIS A 71 16.44 -6.93 6.36
C HIS A 71 15.41 -5.79 6.34
N SER A 72 15.46 -4.90 7.33
CA SER A 72 14.61 -3.71 7.37
C SER A 72 14.93 -2.77 6.21
N VAL A 73 16.21 -2.52 5.88
CA VAL A 73 16.57 -1.70 4.71
C VAL A 73 15.97 -2.27 3.43
N VAL A 74 16.14 -3.57 3.16
CA VAL A 74 15.61 -4.21 1.96
C VAL A 74 14.07 -4.13 1.92
N ALA A 75 13.40 -4.44 3.03
CA ALA A 75 11.94 -4.33 3.11
C ALA A 75 11.46 -2.89 2.86
N GLY A 76 12.13 -1.90 3.45
CA GLY A 76 11.80 -0.48 3.29
C GLY A 76 12.03 0.03 1.87
N LEU A 77 13.13 -0.38 1.24
CA LEU A 77 13.41 -0.04 -0.15
C LEU A 77 12.38 -0.64 -1.11
N LEU A 78 11.86 -1.84 -0.83
CA LEU A 78 10.82 -2.46 -1.65
C LEU A 78 9.43 -1.85 -1.37
N MET A 79 9.01 -1.84 -0.11
CA MET A 79 7.65 -1.45 0.30
C MET A 79 7.42 0.06 0.35
N HIS A 80 8.46 0.85 0.60
CA HIS A 80 8.35 2.30 0.65
C HIS A 80 9.08 2.95 -0.51
N GLY A 81 10.31 2.54 -0.82
CA GLY A 81 11.08 3.07 -1.96
C GLY A 81 10.40 2.78 -3.31
N GLY A 82 10.51 1.55 -3.80
CA GLY A 82 10.04 1.14 -5.11
C GLY A 82 8.52 1.22 -5.27
N TYR A 83 7.76 0.81 -4.25
CA TYR A 83 6.30 0.91 -4.28
C TYR A 83 5.80 2.35 -4.32
N LEU A 84 6.12 3.18 -3.30
CA LEU A 84 5.57 4.55 -3.26
C LEU A 84 6.19 5.41 -4.36
N GLY A 85 7.50 5.26 -4.61
CA GLY A 85 8.17 5.95 -5.71
C GLY A 85 7.52 5.65 -7.05
N GLY A 86 7.34 4.36 -7.37
CA GLY A 86 6.72 3.96 -8.64
C GLY A 86 5.26 4.43 -8.78
N VAL A 87 4.46 4.38 -7.71
CA VAL A 87 3.07 4.90 -7.72
C VAL A 87 3.04 6.40 -7.96
N PHE A 88 3.81 7.18 -7.20
CA PHE A 88 3.80 8.64 -7.30
C PHE A 88 4.35 9.13 -8.64
N ILE A 89 5.44 8.53 -9.14
CA ILE A 89 5.98 8.82 -10.46
C ILE A 89 4.96 8.46 -11.55
N ALA A 90 4.29 7.30 -11.48
CA ALA A 90 3.31 6.93 -12.48
C ALA A 90 2.16 7.94 -12.55
N ILE A 91 1.64 8.38 -11.39
CA ILE A 91 0.56 9.36 -11.32
C ILE A 91 1.00 10.72 -11.84
N ASP A 92 2.19 11.18 -11.46
CA ASP A 92 2.79 12.43 -11.97
C ASP A 92 2.94 12.41 -13.50
N ARG A 93 3.38 11.27 -14.04
CA ARG A 93 3.49 10.99 -15.48
C ARG A 93 2.17 10.65 -16.16
N LYS A 94 1.07 11.18 -15.60
CA LYS A 94 -0.29 11.17 -16.15
C LYS A 94 -0.95 9.80 -16.23
N LEU A 95 -0.41 8.77 -15.57
CA LEU A 95 -1.14 7.52 -15.41
C LEU A 95 -2.29 7.75 -14.43
N PRO A 96 -3.55 7.49 -14.82
CA PRO A 96 -4.66 7.84 -13.95
C PRO A 96 -4.67 7.05 -12.65
N VAL A 97 -4.97 7.73 -11.54
CA VAL A 97 -4.89 7.19 -10.16
C VAL A 97 -5.64 5.86 -10.01
N GLY A 98 -6.83 5.75 -10.62
CA GLY A 98 -7.61 4.51 -10.59
C GLY A 98 -6.96 3.35 -11.35
N LEU A 99 -6.29 3.62 -12.47
CA LEU A 99 -5.54 2.62 -13.22
C LEU A 99 -4.28 2.19 -12.46
N THR A 100 -3.54 3.15 -11.87
CA THR A 100 -2.39 2.85 -11.01
C THR A 100 -2.80 1.96 -9.84
N ALA A 101 -3.93 2.26 -9.19
CA ALA A 101 -4.47 1.45 -8.10
C ALA A 101 -4.90 0.04 -8.57
N LEU A 102 -5.45 -0.10 -9.77
CA LEU A 102 -5.79 -1.40 -10.37
C LEU A 102 -4.53 -2.25 -10.61
N ILE A 103 -3.51 -1.69 -11.26
CA ILE A 103 -2.28 -2.42 -11.60
C ILE A 103 -1.59 -2.90 -10.34
N VAL A 104 -1.40 -2.02 -9.36
CA VAL A 104 -0.85 -2.40 -8.04
C VAL A 104 -1.78 -3.40 -7.34
N GLY A 105 -3.09 -3.23 -7.51
CA GLY A 105 -4.11 -4.14 -7.02
C GLY A 105 -3.98 -5.58 -7.53
N LEU A 106 -3.18 -5.86 -8.57
CA LEU A 106 -2.84 -7.22 -9.03
C LEU A 106 -1.84 -7.96 -8.14
N GLN A 107 -1.25 -7.25 -7.15
CA GLN A 107 -0.36 -7.83 -6.14
C GLN A 107 -0.85 -9.18 -5.56
N PRO A 108 -2.14 -9.40 -5.26
CA PRO A 108 -2.60 -10.64 -4.62
C PRO A 108 -2.32 -11.90 -5.44
N ILE A 109 -2.36 -11.80 -6.77
CA ILE A 109 -2.08 -12.92 -7.69
C ILE A 109 -0.59 -13.24 -7.63
N LEU A 110 0.24 -12.21 -7.73
CA LEU A 110 1.69 -12.37 -7.68
C LEU A 110 2.13 -12.91 -6.32
N VAL A 111 1.56 -12.38 -5.23
CA VAL A 111 1.80 -12.91 -3.88
C VAL A 111 1.32 -14.35 -3.79
N SER A 112 0.12 -14.70 -4.28
CA SER A 112 -0.39 -16.08 -4.21
C SER A 112 0.45 -17.09 -5.00
N THR A 113 0.96 -16.70 -6.17
CA THR A 113 1.80 -17.57 -7.01
C THR A 113 3.19 -17.78 -6.42
N LEU A 114 3.75 -16.73 -5.83
CA LEU A 114 5.10 -16.75 -5.25
C LEU A 114 5.12 -17.25 -3.80
N ALA A 115 4.04 -17.07 -3.03
CA ALA A 115 3.99 -17.44 -1.61
C ALA A 115 4.21 -18.94 -1.39
N ASN A 116 3.76 -19.81 -2.30
CA ASN A 116 4.04 -21.24 -2.20
C ASN A 116 5.54 -21.54 -2.28
N ARG A 117 6.26 -20.91 -3.22
CA ARG A 117 7.70 -21.12 -3.38
C ARG A 117 8.54 -20.42 -2.30
N VAL A 118 8.14 -19.22 -1.90
CA VAL A 118 8.94 -18.35 -1.02
C VAL A 118 8.65 -18.60 0.47
N LEU A 119 7.40 -18.92 0.81
CA LEU A 119 6.92 -19.05 2.18
C LEU A 119 6.38 -20.46 2.50
N GLY A 120 6.26 -21.35 1.51
CA GLY A 120 5.62 -22.66 1.68
C GLY A 120 4.10 -22.59 1.84
N GLU A 121 3.49 -21.43 1.59
CA GLU A 121 2.04 -21.25 1.73
C GLU A 121 1.28 -21.88 0.56
N ARG A 122 0.39 -22.84 0.83
CA ARG A 122 -0.47 -23.42 -0.20
C ARG A 122 -1.73 -22.58 -0.38
N VAL A 123 -2.02 -22.21 -1.62
CA VAL A 123 -3.22 -21.46 -2.01
C VAL A 123 -4.29 -22.44 -2.49
N THR A 124 -5.47 -22.38 -1.87
CA THR A 124 -6.58 -23.30 -2.19
C THR A 124 -7.29 -22.91 -3.49
N PRO A 125 -7.95 -23.85 -4.19
CA PRO A 125 -8.74 -23.54 -5.39
C PRO A 125 -9.81 -22.47 -5.16
N ARG A 126 -10.40 -22.44 -3.96
CA ARG A 126 -11.34 -21.39 -3.54
C ARG A 126 -10.68 -20.02 -3.52
N GLN A 127 -9.46 -19.92 -2.99
CA GLN A 127 -8.72 -18.66 -2.98
C GLN A 127 -8.40 -18.21 -4.41
N TRP A 128 -8.02 -19.13 -5.29
CA TRP A 128 -7.85 -18.82 -6.73
C TRP A 128 -9.13 -18.27 -7.38
N GLY A 129 -10.29 -18.86 -7.10
CA GLY A 129 -11.57 -18.33 -7.56
C GLY A 129 -11.83 -16.90 -7.03
N GLY A 130 -11.53 -16.65 -5.75
CA GLY A 130 -11.69 -15.32 -5.16
C GLY A 130 -10.72 -14.29 -5.74
N LEU A 131 -9.50 -14.71 -6.07
CA LEU A 131 -8.52 -13.86 -6.75
C LEU A 131 -8.96 -13.49 -8.16
N ALA A 132 -9.52 -14.44 -8.92
CA ALA A 132 -10.04 -14.21 -10.26
C ALA A 132 -11.24 -13.24 -10.25
N LEU A 133 -12.16 -13.41 -9.30
CA LEU A 133 -13.25 -12.45 -9.07
C LEU A 133 -12.71 -11.06 -8.72
N GLY A 134 -11.70 -10.98 -7.85
CA GLY A 134 -11.03 -9.72 -7.51
C GLY A 134 -10.56 -8.97 -8.76
N ILE A 135 -9.83 -9.64 -9.66
CA ILE A 135 -9.36 -9.06 -10.94
C ILE A 135 -10.51 -8.54 -11.78
N LEU A 136 -11.54 -9.38 -11.98
CA LEU A 136 -12.69 -9.04 -12.80
C LEU A 136 -13.39 -7.79 -12.26
N GLY A 137 -13.61 -7.74 -10.94
CA GLY A 137 -14.22 -6.59 -10.29
C GLY A 137 -13.42 -5.30 -10.50
N VAL A 138 -12.08 -5.35 -10.35
CA VAL A 138 -11.26 -4.15 -10.54
C VAL A 138 -11.21 -3.73 -12.00
N TYR A 139 -11.13 -4.68 -12.95
CA TYR A 139 -11.21 -4.39 -14.37
C TYR A 139 -12.50 -3.63 -14.72
N LEU A 140 -13.66 -4.10 -14.26
CA LEU A 140 -14.95 -3.46 -14.51
C LEU A 140 -15.05 -2.03 -13.94
N ILE A 141 -14.33 -1.73 -12.84
CA ILE A 141 -14.29 -0.38 -12.25
C ILE A 141 -13.48 0.59 -13.12
N VAL A 142 -12.48 0.11 -13.86
CA VAL A 142 -11.50 0.95 -14.55
C VAL A 142 -11.67 0.98 -16.08
N GLN A 143 -12.36 0.00 -16.67
CA GLN A 143 -12.50 -0.15 -18.13
C GLN A 143 -13.10 1.08 -18.85
N ASP A 144 -13.96 1.85 -18.20
CA ASP A 144 -14.60 3.05 -18.79
C ASP A 144 -13.63 4.24 -18.90
N LYS A 145 -12.44 4.11 -18.33
CA LYS A 145 -11.40 5.12 -18.48
C LYS A 145 -10.61 4.75 -19.73
N THR A 146 -10.70 5.54 -20.81
CA THR A 146 -9.75 5.59 -21.96
C THR A 146 -8.34 6.05 -21.53
N ALA A 147 -7.98 5.71 -20.30
CA ALA A 147 -6.91 6.21 -19.48
C ALA A 147 -5.65 5.43 -19.76
N GLY A 148 -4.69 6.06 -20.44
CA GLY A 148 -3.38 5.47 -20.68
C GLY A 148 -2.76 5.89 -21.99
N GLU A 149 -3.56 6.40 -22.95
CA GLU A 149 -3.06 6.87 -24.24
C GLU A 149 -2.04 8.02 -24.10
N GLN A 150 -2.19 8.82 -23.04
CA GLN A 150 -1.28 9.93 -22.72
C GLN A 150 -0.11 9.51 -21.81
N ALA A 151 -0.13 8.28 -21.28
CA ALA A 151 0.88 7.80 -20.34
C ALA A 151 2.07 7.21 -21.10
N GLY A 152 3.22 7.87 -20.99
CA GLY A 152 4.45 7.41 -21.63
C GLY A 152 5.04 6.13 -20.99
N LEU A 153 6.04 5.54 -21.65
CA LEU A 153 6.72 4.31 -21.21
C LEU A 153 7.21 4.38 -19.75
N LEU A 154 7.68 5.55 -19.31
CA LEU A 154 8.15 5.76 -17.93
C LEU A 154 7.03 5.56 -16.89
N ALA A 155 5.79 5.98 -17.19
CA ALA A 155 4.67 5.82 -16.28
C ALA A 155 4.32 4.34 -16.08
N TRP A 156 4.31 3.59 -17.18
CA TRP A 156 4.11 2.13 -17.19
C TRP A 156 5.23 1.39 -16.48
N ALA A 157 6.49 1.73 -16.76
CA ALA A 157 7.63 1.16 -16.07
C ALA A 157 7.55 1.42 -14.56
N ALA A 158 7.23 2.64 -14.15
CA ALA A 158 7.12 3.02 -12.74
C ALA A 158 6.03 2.24 -12.00
N VAL A 159 4.83 2.09 -12.57
CA VAL A 159 3.74 1.32 -11.92
C VAL A 159 4.04 -0.19 -11.88
N VAL A 160 4.69 -0.74 -12.89
CA VAL A 160 5.12 -2.14 -12.88
C VAL A 160 6.19 -2.36 -11.82
N THR A 161 7.18 -1.46 -11.74
CA THR A 161 8.17 -1.47 -10.65
C THR A 161 7.49 -1.38 -9.29
N ALA A 162 6.46 -0.55 -9.13
CA ALA A 162 5.70 -0.46 -7.89
C ALA A 162 5.03 -1.79 -7.52
N LEU A 163 4.34 -2.42 -8.47
CA LEU A 163 3.67 -3.72 -8.29
C LEU A 163 4.66 -4.82 -7.89
N LEU A 164 5.80 -4.91 -8.59
CA LEU A 164 6.83 -5.89 -8.28
C LEU A 164 7.48 -5.62 -6.91
N SER A 165 7.73 -4.35 -6.60
CA SER A 165 8.34 -3.93 -5.33
C SER A 165 7.43 -4.22 -4.14
N ILE A 166 6.13 -3.90 -4.21
CA ILE A 166 5.21 -4.20 -3.11
C ILE A 166 4.99 -5.71 -2.94
N THR A 167 4.96 -6.47 -4.03
CA THR A 167 4.87 -7.94 -4.01
C THR A 167 6.09 -8.53 -3.32
N GLY A 168 7.29 -8.21 -3.81
CA GLY A 168 8.55 -8.69 -3.26
C GLY A 168 8.74 -8.23 -1.81
N GLY A 169 8.46 -6.96 -1.53
CA GLY A 169 8.56 -6.37 -0.19
C GLY A 169 7.64 -7.04 0.81
N THR A 170 6.40 -7.34 0.45
CA THR A 170 5.44 -8.04 1.34
C THR A 170 5.92 -9.45 1.67
N LEU A 171 6.38 -10.21 0.66
CA LEU A 171 6.91 -11.57 0.87
C LEU A 171 8.21 -11.55 1.70
N TYR A 172 9.11 -10.61 1.40
CA TYR A 172 10.38 -10.45 2.11
C TYR A 172 10.15 -10.07 3.57
N GLN A 173 9.28 -9.09 3.82
CA GLN A 173 8.92 -8.63 5.16
C GLN A 173 8.27 -9.76 5.97
N LYS A 174 7.37 -10.54 5.34
CA LYS A 174 6.76 -11.72 5.97
C LYS A 174 7.81 -12.77 6.36
N ARG A 175 8.81 -13.00 5.50
CA ARG A 175 9.85 -14.02 5.72
C ARG A 175 10.91 -13.62 6.74
N HIS A 176 11.34 -12.36 6.74
CA HIS A 176 12.53 -11.92 7.48
C HIS A 176 12.26 -10.91 8.60
N GLY A 177 11.08 -10.31 8.66
CA GLY A 177 10.77 -9.21 9.59
C GLY A 177 9.78 -9.56 10.71
N GLY A 178 9.49 -10.85 10.93
CA GLY A 178 8.58 -11.31 11.98
C GLY A 178 9.06 -10.97 13.40
N ASP A 179 10.36 -11.14 13.66
CA ASP A 179 10.94 -11.03 15.01
C ASP A 179 11.52 -9.64 15.33
N ILE A 180 11.59 -8.75 14.34
CA ILE A 180 12.17 -7.41 14.51
C ILE A 180 11.14 -6.51 15.21
N ASP A 181 11.53 -5.67 16.17
CA ASP A 181 10.60 -4.69 16.74
C ASP A 181 10.12 -3.72 15.65
N TRP A 182 8.80 -3.51 15.56
CA TRP A 182 8.21 -2.73 14.47
C TRP A 182 8.64 -1.26 14.52
N ARG A 183 8.93 -0.70 15.70
CA ARG A 183 9.29 0.72 15.87
C ARG A 183 10.64 1.00 15.24
N SER A 184 11.64 0.20 15.59
CA SER A 184 12.99 0.32 15.04
C SER A 184 13.05 -0.11 13.57
N ALA A 185 12.28 -1.14 13.18
CA ALA A 185 12.14 -1.52 11.78
C ALA A 185 11.57 -0.39 10.92
N PHE A 186 10.51 0.30 11.38
CA PHE A 186 9.89 1.40 10.64
C PHE A 186 10.84 2.57 10.45
N LEU A 187 11.55 2.97 11.51
CA LEU A 187 12.55 4.03 11.40
C LEU A 187 13.57 3.71 10.30
N VAL A 188 14.16 2.50 10.33
CA VAL A 188 15.17 2.08 9.34
C VAL A 188 14.59 2.03 7.93
N GLN A 189 13.37 1.51 7.79
CA GLN A 189 12.68 1.38 6.50
C GLN A 189 12.35 2.74 5.87
N TYR A 190 11.82 3.67 6.67
CA TYR A 190 11.51 5.01 6.19
C TYR A 190 12.76 5.84 5.96
N ALA A 191 13.79 5.67 6.78
CA ALA A 191 15.07 6.33 6.56
C ALA A 191 15.75 5.85 5.27
N SER A 192 15.76 4.54 5.00
CA SER A 192 16.37 4.01 3.77
C SER A 192 15.60 4.45 2.51
N ALA A 193 14.27 4.39 2.54
CA ALA A 193 13.45 4.90 1.43
C ALA A 193 13.60 6.42 1.26
N GLY A 194 13.59 7.17 2.37
CA GLY A 194 13.77 8.61 2.39
C GLY A 194 15.11 9.06 1.82
N ALA A 195 16.20 8.33 2.09
CA ALA A 195 17.50 8.61 1.50
C ALA A 195 17.50 8.44 -0.03
N VAL A 196 16.85 7.39 -0.54
CA VAL A 196 16.71 7.18 -2.00
C VAL A 196 15.86 8.27 -2.64
N PHE A 197 14.76 8.67 -2.01
CA PHE A 197 13.93 9.76 -2.50
C PHE A 197 14.65 11.10 -2.46
N ALA A 198 15.39 11.39 -1.39
CA ALA A 198 16.17 12.61 -1.28
C ALA A 198 17.23 12.68 -2.38
N ALA A 199 17.96 11.58 -2.61
CA ALA A 199 18.92 11.50 -3.71
C ALA A 199 18.23 11.68 -5.07
N GLY A 200 17.11 11.02 -5.31
CA GLY A 200 16.35 11.16 -6.55
C GLY A 200 15.81 12.59 -6.77
N ALA A 201 15.28 13.24 -5.73
CA ALA A 201 14.81 14.62 -5.79
C ALA A 201 15.95 15.60 -6.08
N LEU A 202 17.14 15.37 -5.51
CA LEU A 202 18.32 16.19 -5.80
C LEU A 202 18.83 16.03 -7.24
N LEU A 203 18.69 14.84 -7.81
CA LEU A 203 19.21 14.52 -9.15
C LEU A 203 18.24 14.86 -10.28
N PHE A 204 16.93 14.72 -10.06
CA PHE A 204 15.92 14.73 -11.13
C PHE A 204 14.84 15.79 -10.98
N GLU A 205 14.75 16.48 -9.84
CA GLU A 205 13.65 17.41 -9.54
C GLU A 205 14.14 18.81 -9.16
N THR A 206 13.27 19.79 -9.39
CA THR A 206 13.52 21.20 -9.03
C THR A 206 13.43 21.43 -7.54
N ARG A 207 12.69 20.57 -6.82
CA ARG A 207 12.42 20.65 -5.37
C ARG A 207 11.64 21.92 -4.99
N VAL A 208 10.93 22.51 -5.95
CA VAL A 208 10.01 23.62 -5.70
C VAL A 208 8.74 23.07 -5.05
N VAL A 209 8.33 23.70 -3.96
CA VAL A 209 7.16 23.29 -3.18
C VAL A 209 6.20 24.47 -3.08
N ALA A 210 5.02 24.33 -3.66
CA ALA A 210 3.94 25.30 -3.50
C ALA A 210 3.16 24.97 -2.22
N TRP A 211 3.48 25.66 -1.13
CA TRP A 211 2.83 25.43 0.16
C TRP A 211 1.38 25.94 0.16
N THR A 212 0.44 25.02 -0.04
CA THR A 212 -1.01 25.26 0.03
C THR A 212 -1.64 24.49 1.19
N GLY A 213 -2.83 24.90 1.63
CA GLY A 213 -3.59 24.18 2.66
C GLY A 213 -3.88 22.72 2.27
N GLU A 214 -4.14 22.48 0.98
CA GLU A 214 -4.31 21.15 0.41
C GLU A 214 -3.05 20.30 0.53
N LEU A 215 -1.88 20.85 0.19
CA LEU A 215 -0.61 20.15 0.29
C LEU A 215 -0.28 19.80 1.75
N VAL A 216 -0.44 20.76 2.66
CA VAL A 216 -0.18 20.55 4.09
C VAL A 216 -1.12 19.48 4.66
N PHE A 217 -2.40 19.52 4.31
CA PHE A 217 -3.37 18.51 4.70
C PHE A 217 -3.01 17.13 4.15
N ALA A 218 -2.69 17.03 2.85
CA ALA A 218 -2.29 15.79 2.21
C ALA A 218 -1.02 15.20 2.86
N LEU A 219 -0.01 16.03 3.11
CA LEU A 219 1.23 15.61 3.75
C LEU A 219 0.97 15.14 5.19
N ALA A 220 0.24 15.90 5.99
CA ALA A 220 -0.09 15.55 7.37
C ALA A 220 -0.89 14.23 7.45
N TRP A 221 -1.89 14.07 6.58
CA TRP A 221 -2.68 12.85 6.49
C TRP A 221 -1.82 11.64 6.11
N LEU A 222 -0.97 11.77 5.08
CA LEU A 222 -0.11 10.68 4.62
C LEU A 222 0.98 10.31 5.62
N VAL A 223 1.46 11.27 6.42
CA VAL A 223 2.45 11.05 7.50
C VAL A 223 1.79 10.37 8.69
N LEU A 224 0.72 10.95 9.24
CA LEU A 224 0.13 10.49 10.51
C LEU A 224 -0.78 9.28 10.31
N VAL A 225 -1.70 9.35 9.35
CA VAL A 225 -2.75 8.35 9.19
C VAL A 225 -2.24 7.16 8.39
N LEU A 226 -1.57 7.39 7.27
CA LEU A 226 -1.06 6.27 6.47
C LEU A 226 0.23 5.68 7.00
N SER A 227 1.28 6.49 7.14
CA SER A 227 2.60 5.93 7.45
C SER A 227 2.68 5.36 8.86
N LEU A 228 1.96 5.91 9.84
CA LEU A 228 1.85 5.27 11.14
C LEU A 228 0.67 4.29 11.17
N GLY A 229 -0.56 4.77 10.99
CA GLY A 229 -1.76 3.94 11.17
C GLY A 229 -1.85 2.76 10.19
N ALA A 230 -1.89 3.05 8.89
CA ALA A 230 -2.10 2.01 7.87
C ALA A 230 -0.92 1.02 7.78
N VAL A 231 0.32 1.49 7.83
CA VAL A 231 1.49 0.60 7.75
C VAL A 231 1.66 -0.22 9.04
N TRP A 232 1.37 0.35 10.21
CA TRP A 232 1.31 -0.44 11.45
C TRP A 232 0.25 -1.56 11.35
N LEU A 233 -0.95 -1.25 10.85
CA LEU A 233 -1.99 -2.25 10.60
C LEU A 233 -1.54 -3.31 9.61
N LEU A 234 -0.88 -2.93 8.51
CA LEU A 234 -0.32 -3.87 7.55
C LEU A 234 0.62 -4.87 8.22
N TYR A 235 1.52 -4.39 9.08
CA TYR A 235 2.47 -5.24 9.80
C TYR A 235 1.78 -6.12 10.84
N PHE A 236 0.82 -5.57 11.57
CA PHE A 236 -0.03 -6.32 12.48
C PHE A 236 -0.73 -7.48 11.77
N LEU A 237 -1.28 -7.24 10.57
CA LEU A 237 -1.91 -8.25 9.73
C LEU A 237 -0.91 -9.25 9.15
N ILE A 238 0.25 -8.79 8.65
CA ILE A 238 1.36 -9.62 8.15
C ILE A 238 1.84 -10.62 9.18
N ARG A 239 1.88 -10.27 10.46
CA ARG A 239 2.29 -11.22 11.50
C ARG A 239 1.23 -12.28 11.79
N ARG A 240 -0.05 -11.98 11.60
CA ARG A 240 -1.18 -12.80 12.06
C ARG A 240 -1.89 -13.59 10.97
N ALA A 241 -1.69 -13.24 9.69
CA ALA A 241 -2.34 -13.88 8.56
C ALA A 241 -1.35 -14.33 7.49
N ALA A 242 -1.80 -15.24 6.62
CA ALA A 242 -1.05 -15.68 5.44
C ALA A 242 -0.86 -14.51 4.46
N ALA A 243 0.29 -14.44 3.79
CA ALA A 243 0.62 -13.34 2.88
C ALA A 243 -0.47 -13.14 1.82
N SER A 244 -0.97 -14.24 1.26
CA SER A 244 -2.08 -14.26 0.28
C SER A 244 -3.39 -13.62 0.77
N ARG A 245 -3.73 -13.81 2.05
CA ARG A 245 -4.94 -13.21 2.66
C ARG A 245 -4.78 -11.71 2.83
N ILE A 246 -3.62 -11.26 3.30
CA ILE A 246 -3.37 -9.84 3.53
C ILE A 246 -3.30 -9.10 2.19
N SER A 247 -2.60 -9.67 1.21
CA SER A 247 -2.55 -9.09 -0.13
C SER A 247 -3.95 -8.97 -0.71
N SER A 248 -4.85 -9.95 -0.54
CA SER A 248 -6.21 -9.86 -1.09
C SER A 248 -7.00 -8.62 -0.65
N LEU A 249 -6.70 -8.03 0.52
CA LEU A 249 -7.32 -6.79 0.98
C LEU A 249 -7.07 -5.63 0.01
N PHE A 250 -5.94 -5.65 -0.72
CA PHE A 250 -5.59 -4.61 -1.68
C PHE A 250 -6.56 -4.56 -2.87
N TYR A 251 -7.32 -5.62 -3.17
CA TYR A 251 -8.40 -5.57 -4.17
C TYR A 251 -9.57 -4.69 -3.77
N LEU A 252 -9.74 -4.41 -2.47
CA LEU A 252 -10.75 -3.46 -2.01
C LEU A 252 -10.28 -2.00 -2.12
N THR A 253 -8.99 -1.78 -2.42
CA THR A 253 -8.43 -0.43 -2.56
C THR A 253 -9.09 0.34 -3.70
N PRO A 254 -9.17 -0.17 -4.94
CA PRO A 254 -9.81 0.58 -6.04
C PRO A 254 -11.28 0.92 -5.78
N PRO A 255 -12.15 -0.01 -5.31
CA PRO A 255 -13.50 0.31 -4.84
C PRO A 255 -13.54 1.43 -3.80
N ALA A 256 -12.74 1.31 -2.74
CA ALA A 256 -12.72 2.28 -1.65
C ALA A 256 -12.24 3.65 -2.12
N THR A 257 -11.20 3.71 -2.96
CA THR A 257 -10.71 4.95 -3.56
C THR A 257 -11.78 5.57 -4.47
N ALA A 258 -12.50 4.76 -5.26
CA ALA A 258 -13.57 5.26 -6.13
C ALA A 258 -14.74 5.86 -5.34
N VAL A 259 -15.13 5.22 -4.23
CA VAL A 259 -16.15 5.79 -3.32
C VAL A 259 -15.68 7.10 -2.69
N MET A 260 -14.41 7.17 -2.24
CA MET A 260 -13.84 8.42 -1.71
C MET A 260 -13.78 9.51 -2.78
N ALA A 261 -13.40 9.17 -4.01
CA ALA A 261 -13.33 10.12 -5.11
C ALA A 261 -14.71 10.64 -5.51
N TRP A 262 -15.74 9.79 -5.50
CA TRP A 262 -17.14 10.23 -5.66
C TRP A 262 -17.56 11.19 -4.55
N ALA A 263 -17.27 10.85 -3.29
CA ALA A 263 -17.69 11.66 -2.14
C ALA A 263 -16.97 13.02 -2.06
N LEU A 264 -15.67 13.05 -2.37
CA LEU A 264 -14.82 14.24 -2.19
C LEU A 264 -14.73 15.10 -3.46
N PHE A 265 -14.76 14.49 -4.64
CA PHE A 265 -14.56 15.17 -5.92
C PHE A 265 -15.79 15.13 -6.84
N GLY A 266 -16.88 14.48 -6.42
CA GLY A 266 -18.10 14.38 -7.23
C GLY A 266 -17.97 13.49 -8.47
N GLU A 267 -16.97 12.61 -8.53
CA GLU A 267 -16.77 11.72 -9.68
C GLU A 267 -17.94 10.75 -9.88
N ARG A 268 -18.50 10.68 -11.08
CA ARG A 268 -19.63 9.78 -11.36
C ARG A 268 -19.21 8.32 -11.26
N LEU A 269 -19.91 7.57 -10.41
CA LEU A 269 -19.83 6.11 -10.36
C LEU A 269 -20.85 5.51 -11.31
N GLY A 270 -20.37 5.01 -12.44
CA GLY A 270 -21.22 4.31 -13.41
C GLY A 270 -21.78 3.00 -12.84
N PRO A 271 -22.92 2.50 -13.38
CA PRO A 271 -23.50 1.22 -12.96
C PRO A 271 -22.51 0.05 -13.03
N VAL A 272 -21.63 0.05 -14.03
CA VAL A 272 -20.64 -1.01 -14.22
C VAL A 272 -19.56 -0.98 -13.13
N ALA A 273 -19.17 0.21 -12.69
CA ALA A 273 -18.25 0.35 -11.56
C ALA A 273 -18.88 -0.20 -10.26
N LEU A 274 -20.17 0.05 -10.01
CA LEU A 274 -20.87 -0.50 -8.85
C LEU A 274 -20.92 -2.03 -8.85
N VAL A 275 -21.20 -2.64 -10.02
CA VAL A 275 -21.14 -4.09 -10.19
C VAL A 275 -19.72 -4.61 -9.93
N GLY A 276 -18.70 -3.95 -10.50
CA GLY A 276 -17.31 -4.29 -10.26
C GLY A 276 -16.92 -4.24 -8.78
N MET A 277 -17.38 -3.24 -8.03
CA MET A 277 -17.16 -3.15 -6.57
C MET A 277 -17.77 -4.36 -5.83
N GLY A 278 -18.99 -4.76 -6.18
CA GLY A 278 -19.63 -5.95 -5.61
C GLY A 278 -18.83 -7.22 -5.85
N ILE A 279 -18.30 -7.38 -7.08
CA ILE A 279 -17.47 -8.53 -7.45
C ILE A 279 -16.13 -8.51 -6.68
N CYS A 280 -15.48 -7.36 -6.50
CA CYS A 280 -14.28 -7.25 -5.67
C CYS A 280 -14.54 -7.69 -4.23
N VAL A 281 -15.63 -7.22 -3.62
CA VAL A 281 -16.02 -7.58 -2.25
C VAL A 281 -16.25 -9.09 -2.14
N ALA A 282 -16.98 -9.68 -3.09
CA ALA A 282 -17.23 -11.12 -3.14
C ALA A 282 -15.92 -11.92 -3.29
N GLY A 283 -15.02 -11.48 -4.17
CA GLY A 283 -13.71 -12.11 -4.39
C GLY A 283 -12.85 -12.11 -3.12
N VAL A 284 -12.72 -10.96 -2.45
CA VAL A 284 -11.96 -10.83 -1.21
C VAL A 284 -12.61 -11.63 -0.08
N PHE A 285 -13.93 -11.61 0.04
CA PHE A 285 -14.65 -12.47 1.00
C PHE A 285 -14.33 -13.95 0.75
N LEU A 286 -14.37 -14.40 -0.50
CA LEU A 286 -14.11 -15.80 -0.86
C LEU A 286 -12.70 -16.25 -0.47
N VAL A 287 -11.69 -15.37 -0.58
CA VAL A 287 -10.29 -15.62 -0.16
C VAL A 287 -10.14 -15.68 1.37
N ASN A 288 -10.91 -14.88 2.10
CA ASN A 288 -10.74 -14.69 3.55
C ASN A 288 -11.62 -15.60 4.42
N VAL A 289 -12.70 -16.16 3.88
CA VAL A 289 -13.51 -17.15 4.63
C VAL A 289 -12.69 -18.40 4.91
N LYS A 290 -12.59 -18.77 6.18
CA LYS A 290 -11.99 -20.04 6.60
C LYS A 290 -12.80 -21.19 5.97
N ALA A 291 -12.13 -22.09 5.26
CA ALA A 291 -12.74 -23.35 4.88
C ALA A 291 -13.24 -24.03 6.17
N ARG A 292 -14.53 -24.34 6.23
CA ARG A 292 -15.07 -25.22 7.28
C ARG A 292 -14.28 -26.52 7.13
N THR A 293 -13.51 -26.89 8.15
CA THR A 293 -12.97 -28.24 8.27
C THR A 293 -14.19 -29.16 8.21
N ALA A 294 -14.33 -29.90 7.12
CA ALA A 294 -15.22 -31.05 7.11
C ALA A 294 -14.62 -32.00 8.16
N GLY A 295 -15.34 -32.16 9.27
CA GLY A 295 -15.06 -33.18 10.27
C GLY A 295 -15.32 -34.56 9.71
#